data_AF-A0A8B9MEJ4-F1
#
_entry.id   AF-A0A8B9MEJ4-F1
#
_cell.length_a   1.000
_cell.length_b   1.000
_cell.length_c   1.000
_cell.angle_alpha   90.00
_cell.angle_beta   90.00
_cell.angle_gamma   90.00
#
_symmetry.space_group_name_H-M   'P 1'
#
loop_
_entity.id
_entity.type
_entity.pdbx_description
1 polymer ?
#
loop_
_entity_poly.entity_id
_entity_poly.type
_entity_poly.pdbx_seq_one_letter_code
_entity_poly.pdbx_strand_id
1 'polypeptide(L)'
;MPFPFVCQDDNEVRLSDSLSEGEIKATQKRREKVLMCLKNLGIHCDQNNVPNIVVLGSGGGLRAMIALLGTLVELKKQNFLDAVMYLCGVSGSTWCMSLLYGDGKWSENLMYLEKELCKNLSNFSWHIRKAIKSLEESSKDEHYSLTDFWASCLVYQILQQFDENELADHREASETGINPYPIYAAVDKEKLNEEGGNFPGTWFEFTPHEVGYTALGAFVSTKHFGSEFENGKLKKRGKKKHICYMQGLWGSALGSIEEILKFIRDSLALFPQRRVYSNEDMFSHRLGSSLGNLTVYEASLLLLDLQLCAVSGSDPTGVFKKLLNIWSDKEKSASYQLCIEMCNTWAMKNKKERMESCAELAKEIEKEFGGKYCTLMLIIKMMLSPSQVEIPTCICSKKLPCRLPCICFSNMTGFCAFFPLDLPQCFLEKKVLQKECYHHTMKSS
;
A
#
# COMPACT_ATOMS: atom_id res chain seq x y z
N MET A 1 -38.90 -1.63 -23.24
CA MET A 1 -38.79 -0.22 -22.81
C MET A 1 -37.48 -0.11 -22.04
N PRO A 2 -36.60 0.87 -22.31
CA PRO A 2 -35.47 1.11 -21.43
C PRO A 2 -36.04 1.66 -20.12
N PHE A 3 -35.63 1.10 -18.98
CA PHE A 3 -35.94 1.66 -17.67
C PHE A 3 -35.47 3.13 -17.63
N PRO A 4 -36.26 4.05 -17.06
CA PRO A 4 -35.85 5.45 -16.96
C PRO A 4 -34.54 5.50 -16.18
N PHE A 5 -33.49 6.04 -16.81
CA PHE A 5 -32.21 6.32 -16.17
C PHE A 5 -32.44 7.32 -15.05
N VAL A 6 -32.53 6.82 -13.82
CA VAL A 6 -32.54 7.64 -12.62
C VAL A 6 -31.10 8.09 -12.41
N CYS A 7 -30.79 9.36 -12.70
CA CYS A 7 -29.54 9.96 -12.26
C CYS A 7 -29.40 9.72 -10.76
N GLN A 8 -28.46 8.86 -10.42
CA GLN A 8 -28.27 8.45 -9.06
C GLN A 8 -27.69 9.63 -8.27
N ASP A 9 -28.27 9.95 -7.12
CA ASP A 9 -27.70 10.97 -6.23
C ASP A 9 -26.39 10.41 -5.67
N ASP A 10 -25.27 11.05 -6.03
CA ASP A 10 -23.94 10.70 -5.53
C ASP A 10 -23.90 10.71 -3.99
N ASN A 11 -24.79 11.45 -3.32
CA ASN A 11 -24.86 11.56 -1.86
C ASN A 11 -25.63 10.42 -1.17
N GLU A 12 -26.09 9.39 -1.89
CA GLU A 12 -26.81 8.25 -1.32
C GLU A 12 -26.05 6.93 -1.49
N VAL A 13 -26.24 6.00 -0.54
CA VAL A 13 -25.78 4.62 -0.68
C VAL A 13 -26.63 3.91 -1.73
N ARG A 14 -25.98 3.45 -2.80
CA ARG A 14 -26.56 2.57 -3.80
C ARG A 14 -26.79 1.19 -3.18
N LEU A 15 -28.01 0.67 -3.30
CA LEU A 15 -28.35 -0.72 -3.00
C LEU A 15 -28.83 -1.39 -4.28
N SER A 16 -27.96 -2.11 -4.97
CA SER A 16 -28.31 -2.88 -6.17
C SER A 16 -27.19 -3.84 -6.57
N ASP A 17 -27.57 -5.02 -7.07
CA ASP A 17 -26.65 -6.02 -7.61
C ASP A 17 -26.19 -5.72 -9.05
N SER A 18 -26.69 -4.63 -9.65
CA SER A 18 -26.31 -4.20 -11.00
C SER A 18 -25.03 -3.36 -11.00
N LEU A 19 -24.38 -3.29 -12.17
CA LEU A 19 -23.24 -2.41 -12.41
C LEU A 19 -23.64 -0.93 -12.31
N SER A 20 -22.73 -0.08 -11.86
CA SER A 20 -22.91 1.37 -11.96
C SER A 20 -23.06 1.85 -13.40
N GLU A 21 -23.71 3.00 -13.59
CA GLU A 21 -23.79 3.63 -14.90
C GLU A 21 -22.41 3.92 -15.52
N GLY A 22 -21.44 4.29 -14.68
CA GLY A 22 -20.08 4.58 -15.12
C GLY A 22 -19.38 3.36 -15.70
N GLU A 23 -19.51 2.22 -15.01
CA GLU A 23 -18.99 0.94 -15.51
C GLU A 23 -19.69 0.47 -16.77
N ILE A 24 -21.03 0.61 -16.86
CA ILE A 24 -21.79 0.26 -18.06
C ILE A 24 -21.29 1.08 -19.26
N LYS A 25 -21.13 2.40 -19.10
CA LYS A 25 -20.65 3.29 -20.17
C LYS A 25 -19.21 2.94 -20.59
N ALA A 26 -18.34 2.68 -19.63
CA ALA A 26 -16.95 2.32 -19.88
C ALA A 26 -16.82 0.98 -20.62
N THR A 27 -17.50 -0.05 -20.15
CA THR A 27 -17.45 -1.41 -20.70
C THR A 27 -18.13 -1.54 -22.05
N GLN A 28 -19.18 -0.75 -22.31
CA GLN A 28 -19.81 -0.66 -23.64
C GLN A 28 -18.82 -0.16 -24.69
N LYS A 29 -18.09 0.94 -24.43
CA LYS A 29 -17.06 1.43 -25.35
C LYS A 29 -15.89 0.46 -25.49
N ARG A 30 -15.45 -0.14 -24.37
CA ARG A 30 -14.36 -1.12 -24.39
C ARG A 30 -14.71 -2.35 -25.22
N ARG A 31 -15.97 -2.79 -25.22
CA ARG A 31 -16.46 -3.94 -25.99
C ARG A 31 -16.17 -3.82 -27.49
N GLU A 32 -16.24 -2.62 -28.05
CA GLU A 32 -15.90 -2.37 -29.45
C GLU A 32 -14.42 -2.63 -29.73
N LYS A 33 -13.54 -2.19 -28.81
CA LYS A 33 -12.09 -2.42 -28.91
C LYS A 33 -11.74 -3.90 -28.76
N VAL A 34 -12.41 -4.61 -27.84
CA VAL A 34 -12.26 -6.07 -27.66
C VAL A 34 -12.69 -6.82 -28.92
N LEU A 35 -13.86 -6.50 -29.48
CA LEU A 35 -14.36 -7.10 -30.72
C LEU A 35 -13.38 -6.93 -31.89
N MET A 36 -12.83 -5.72 -32.05
CA MET A 36 -11.84 -5.44 -33.10
C MET A 36 -10.54 -6.21 -32.88
N CYS A 37 -10.05 -6.29 -31.64
CA CYS A 37 -8.87 -7.08 -31.31
C CYS A 37 -9.07 -8.57 -31.63
N LEU A 38 -10.19 -9.17 -31.21
CA LEU A 38 -10.50 -10.57 -31.49
C LEU A 38 -10.61 -10.86 -32.99
N LYS A 39 -11.24 -9.97 -33.76
CA LYS A 39 -11.28 -10.07 -35.22
C LYS A 39 -9.88 -10.06 -35.85
N ASN A 40 -8.99 -9.17 -35.39
CA ASN A 40 -7.61 -9.10 -35.87
C ASN A 40 -6.79 -10.35 -35.51
N LEU A 41 -7.15 -11.04 -34.44
CA LEU A 41 -6.57 -12.32 -34.04
C LEU A 41 -7.19 -13.54 -34.76
N GLY A 42 -8.16 -13.32 -35.65
CA GLY A 42 -8.87 -14.40 -36.37
C GLY A 42 -9.91 -15.13 -35.51
N ILE A 43 -10.29 -14.58 -34.35
CA ILE A 43 -11.31 -15.13 -33.47
C ILE A 43 -12.66 -14.49 -33.83
N HIS A 44 -13.53 -15.26 -34.48
CA HIS A 44 -14.86 -14.79 -34.85
C HIS A 44 -15.78 -14.71 -33.63
N CYS A 45 -16.27 -13.50 -33.33
CA CYS A 45 -17.36 -13.26 -32.39
C CYS A 45 -18.31 -12.20 -32.96
N ASP A 46 -19.59 -12.33 -32.63
CA ASP A 46 -20.58 -11.30 -32.93
C ASP A 46 -20.58 -10.20 -31.84
N GLN A 47 -21.23 -9.07 -32.13
CA GLN A 47 -21.24 -7.91 -31.24
C GLN A 47 -21.98 -8.18 -29.91
N ASN A 48 -22.90 -9.14 -29.89
CA ASN A 48 -23.68 -9.50 -28.70
C ASN A 48 -22.95 -10.54 -27.82
N ASN A 49 -22.02 -11.30 -28.40
CA ASN A 49 -21.31 -12.42 -27.80
C ASN A 49 -19.80 -12.16 -27.65
N VAL A 50 -19.40 -10.89 -27.53
CA VAL A 50 -18.02 -10.52 -27.18
C VAL A 50 -17.71 -11.03 -25.77
N PRO A 51 -16.66 -11.86 -25.58
CA PRO A 51 -16.32 -12.41 -24.28
C PRO A 51 -15.74 -11.35 -23.34
N ASN A 52 -16.08 -11.45 -22.06
CA ASN A 52 -15.44 -10.66 -21.01
C ASN A 52 -14.13 -11.34 -20.60
N ILE A 53 -13.01 -10.88 -21.16
CA ILE A 53 -11.68 -11.36 -20.80
C ILE A 53 -11.14 -10.51 -19.64
N VAL A 54 -10.65 -11.16 -18.58
CA VAL A 54 -10.20 -10.50 -17.36
C VAL A 54 -8.75 -10.87 -17.08
N VAL A 55 -7.94 -9.88 -16.70
CA VAL A 55 -6.60 -10.08 -16.14
C VAL A 55 -6.67 -9.89 -14.62
N LEU A 56 -6.18 -10.86 -13.87
CA LEU A 56 -6.19 -10.86 -12.40
C LEU A 56 -4.76 -10.75 -11.86
N GLY A 57 -4.43 -9.60 -11.27
CA GLY A 57 -3.16 -9.34 -10.60
C GLY A 57 -3.18 -9.76 -9.13
N SER A 58 -2.35 -10.73 -8.76
CA SER A 58 -2.23 -11.21 -7.38
C SER A 58 -1.44 -10.25 -6.49
N GLY A 59 -1.58 -10.40 -5.17
CA GLY A 59 -0.74 -9.69 -4.20
C GLY A 59 0.72 -10.14 -4.18
N GLY A 60 1.58 -9.36 -3.51
CA GLY A 60 3.01 -9.67 -3.38
C GLY A 60 3.96 -8.48 -3.40
N GLY A 61 3.48 -7.29 -3.01
CA GLY A 61 4.28 -6.06 -2.96
C GLY A 61 4.96 -5.72 -4.30
N LEU A 62 6.18 -5.19 -4.26
CA LEU A 62 6.91 -4.73 -5.44
C LEU A 62 7.10 -5.85 -6.49
N ARG A 63 7.26 -7.10 -6.06
CA ARG A 63 7.33 -8.26 -6.97
C ARG A 63 6.07 -8.37 -7.83
N ALA A 64 4.90 -8.29 -7.21
CA ALA A 64 3.62 -8.38 -7.92
C ALA A 64 3.38 -7.17 -8.83
N MET A 65 3.81 -5.97 -8.41
CA MET A 65 3.80 -4.77 -9.25
C MET A 65 4.61 -5.00 -10.53
N ILE A 66 5.88 -5.38 -10.41
CA ILE A 66 6.79 -5.60 -11.54
C ILE A 66 6.30 -6.75 -12.43
N ALA A 67 5.83 -7.84 -11.83
CA ALA A 67 5.30 -8.98 -12.58
C ALA A 67 4.05 -8.61 -13.39
N LEU A 68 3.13 -7.82 -12.82
CA LEU A 68 1.96 -7.34 -13.55
C LEU A 68 2.36 -6.42 -14.70
N LEU A 69 3.27 -5.46 -14.47
CA LEU A 69 3.77 -4.56 -15.51
C LEU A 69 4.36 -5.35 -16.69
N GLY A 70 5.25 -6.31 -16.41
CA GLY A 70 5.83 -7.18 -17.44
C GLY A 70 4.78 -8.02 -18.17
N THR A 71 3.77 -8.52 -17.46
CA THR A 71 2.65 -9.26 -18.05
C THR A 71 1.85 -8.39 -19.02
N LEU A 72 1.49 -7.16 -18.61
CA LEU A 72 0.77 -6.23 -19.47
C LEU A 72 1.58 -5.84 -20.71
N VAL A 73 2.89 -5.63 -20.55
CA VAL A 73 3.82 -5.35 -21.65
C VAL A 73 3.83 -6.50 -22.65
N GLU A 74 3.89 -7.74 -22.17
CA GLU A 74 3.86 -8.91 -23.05
C GLU A 74 2.51 -9.07 -23.74
N LEU A 75 1.40 -8.88 -23.02
CA LEU A 75 0.06 -8.86 -23.62
C LEU A 75 -0.06 -7.81 -24.73
N LYS A 76 0.58 -6.63 -24.57
CA LYS A 76 0.60 -5.60 -25.61
C LYS A 76 1.42 -6.06 -26.82
N LYS A 77 2.60 -6.63 -26.62
CA LYS A 77 3.47 -7.14 -27.70
C LYS A 77 2.81 -8.26 -28.50
N GLN A 78 2.02 -9.10 -27.85
CA GLN A 78 1.24 -10.17 -28.48
C GLN A 78 -0.09 -9.69 -29.07
N ASN A 79 -0.35 -8.37 -29.11
CA ASN A 79 -1.60 -7.76 -29.60
C ASN A 79 -2.86 -8.26 -28.89
N PHE A 80 -2.73 -8.72 -27.63
CA PHE A 80 -3.82 -9.30 -26.86
C PHE A 80 -4.36 -8.35 -25.78
N LEU A 81 -3.61 -7.33 -25.38
CA LEU A 81 -4.04 -6.40 -24.33
C LEU A 81 -5.37 -5.71 -24.64
N ASP A 82 -5.64 -5.42 -25.92
CA ASP A 82 -6.88 -4.78 -26.35
C ASP A 82 -8.10 -5.71 -26.26
N ALA A 83 -7.91 -7.02 -26.12
CA ALA A 83 -8.98 -7.98 -25.86
C ALA A 83 -9.40 -8.02 -24.38
N VAL A 84 -8.60 -7.46 -23.47
CA VAL A 84 -8.90 -7.46 -22.02
C VAL A 84 -10.01 -6.45 -21.72
N MET A 85 -11.12 -6.92 -21.14
CA MET A 85 -12.24 -6.09 -20.68
C MET A 85 -11.94 -5.47 -19.31
N TYR A 86 -11.53 -6.30 -18.35
CA TYR A 86 -11.28 -5.89 -16.97
C TYR A 86 -9.83 -6.19 -16.57
N LEU A 87 -9.22 -5.24 -15.85
CA LEU A 87 -7.96 -5.44 -15.17
C LEU A 87 -8.22 -5.32 -13.67
N CYS A 88 -8.14 -6.44 -12.95
CA CYS A 88 -8.38 -6.48 -11.53
C CYS A 88 -7.09 -6.74 -10.76
N GLY A 89 -6.96 -6.20 -9.55
CA GLY A 89 -5.77 -6.41 -8.74
C GLY A 89 -5.97 -6.25 -7.25
N VAL A 90 -5.09 -6.92 -6.49
CA VAL A 90 -4.97 -6.79 -5.04
C VAL A 90 -3.52 -6.51 -4.65
N SER A 91 -3.31 -5.81 -3.53
CA SER A 91 -1.96 -5.54 -3.00
C SER A 91 -0.99 -5.01 -4.08
N GLY A 92 0.22 -5.55 -4.21
CA GLY A 92 1.23 -5.00 -5.13
C GLY A 92 0.78 -4.80 -6.59
N SER A 93 -0.17 -5.58 -7.10
CA SER A 93 -0.74 -5.34 -8.42
C SER A 93 -1.53 -4.03 -8.52
N THR A 94 -2.19 -3.59 -7.43
CA THR A 94 -2.88 -2.29 -7.41
C THR A 94 -1.92 -1.13 -7.51
N TRP A 95 -0.68 -1.28 -7.04
CA TRP A 95 0.36 -0.26 -7.23
C TRP A 95 0.67 -0.07 -8.70
N CYS A 96 0.89 -1.15 -9.46
CA CYS A 96 1.09 -1.09 -10.90
C CYS A 96 -0.10 -0.47 -11.61
N MET A 97 -1.32 -0.92 -11.29
CA MET A 97 -2.54 -0.38 -11.88
C MET A 97 -2.67 1.12 -11.59
N SER A 98 -2.63 1.55 -10.34
CA SER A 98 -2.80 2.97 -9.98
C SER A 98 -1.80 3.89 -10.68
N LEU A 99 -0.55 3.46 -10.84
CA LEU A 99 0.48 4.23 -11.56
C LEU A 99 0.19 4.32 -13.07
N LEU A 100 -0.34 3.27 -13.68
CA LEU A 100 -0.72 3.27 -15.10
C LEU A 100 -1.97 4.13 -15.36
N TYR A 101 -3.00 4.03 -14.51
CA TYR A 101 -4.26 4.75 -14.71
C TYR A 101 -4.18 6.26 -14.46
N GLY A 102 -3.03 6.77 -14.02
CA GLY A 102 -2.71 8.20 -14.07
C GLY A 102 -2.55 8.73 -15.51
N ASP A 103 -2.33 7.87 -16.50
CA ASP A 103 -2.32 8.21 -17.93
C ASP A 103 -3.63 7.73 -18.61
N GLY A 104 -4.34 8.68 -19.24
CA GLY A 104 -5.63 8.42 -19.90
C GLY A 104 -5.59 7.40 -21.04
N LYS A 105 -4.41 7.11 -21.59
CA LYS A 105 -4.16 6.20 -22.71
C LYS A 105 -3.02 5.21 -22.42
N TRP A 106 -2.85 4.84 -21.14
CA TRP A 106 -1.69 4.06 -20.72
C TRP A 106 -1.46 2.77 -21.53
N SER A 107 -2.51 2.10 -21.98
CA SER A 107 -2.39 0.87 -22.78
C SER A 107 -1.82 1.08 -24.18
N GLU A 108 -1.88 2.30 -24.71
CA GLU A 108 -1.21 2.73 -25.94
C GLU A 108 0.22 3.20 -25.63
N ASN A 109 0.40 3.90 -24.51
CA ASN A 109 1.69 4.44 -24.05
C ASN A 109 2.54 3.43 -23.25
N LEU A 110 2.13 2.16 -23.14
CA LEU A 110 2.64 1.20 -22.15
C LEU A 110 4.16 1.01 -22.22
N MET A 111 4.74 0.95 -23.42
CA MET A 111 6.19 0.77 -23.59
C MET A 111 7.02 1.97 -23.11
N TYR A 112 6.43 3.18 -23.12
CA TYR A 112 7.05 4.38 -22.56
C TYR A 112 6.92 4.36 -21.04
N LEU A 113 5.71 4.11 -20.53
CA LEU A 113 5.42 4.05 -19.10
C LEU A 113 6.23 2.96 -18.39
N GLU A 114 6.43 1.79 -19.02
CA GLU A 114 7.31 0.73 -18.48
C GLU A 114 8.72 1.26 -18.21
N LYS A 115 9.31 1.99 -19.17
CA LYS A 115 10.66 2.54 -19.04
C LYS A 115 10.71 3.62 -17.96
N GLU A 116 9.71 4.47 -17.90
CA GLU A 116 9.60 5.52 -16.89
C GLU A 116 9.47 4.93 -15.48
N LEU A 117 8.58 3.96 -15.29
CA LEU A 117 8.41 3.26 -14.02
C LEU A 117 9.67 2.53 -13.60
N CYS A 118 10.34 1.80 -14.52
CA CYS A 118 11.62 1.15 -14.23
C CYS A 118 12.69 2.16 -13.81
N LYS A 119 12.75 3.32 -14.49
CA LYS A 119 13.68 4.40 -14.16
C LYS A 119 13.38 5.00 -12.79
N ASN A 120 12.11 5.27 -12.49
CA ASN A 120 11.70 5.83 -11.21
C ASN A 120 11.99 4.87 -10.07
N LEU A 121 11.70 3.58 -10.21
CA LEU A 121 12.03 2.57 -9.20
C LEU A 121 13.54 2.39 -8.99
N SER A 122 14.36 2.69 -10.01
CA SER A 122 15.82 2.62 -9.92
C SER A 122 16.46 3.88 -9.32
N ASN A 123 15.74 5.00 -9.32
CA ASN A 123 16.23 6.29 -8.83
C ASN A 123 15.60 6.62 -7.48
N PHE A 124 16.42 6.87 -6.47
CA PHE A 124 15.92 7.23 -5.14
C PHE A 124 15.48 8.71 -5.10
N SER A 125 14.20 8.99 -5.35
CA SER A 125 13.57 10.31 -5.31
C SER A 125 12.63 10.51 -4.10
N TRP A 126 12.74 9.68 -3.07
CA TRP A 126 11.88 9.79 -1.90
C TRP A 126 12.13 11.09 -1.11
N HIS A 127 11.09 11.90 -0.98
CA HIS A 127 11.15 13.17 -0.24
C HIS A 127 10.55 13.05 1.16
N ILE A 128 11.37 12.76 2.17
CA ILE A 128 10.90 12.58 3.56
C ILE A 128 10.10 13.78 4.09
N ARG A 129 10.44 15.02 3.69
CA ARG A 129 9.71 16.22 4.14
C ARG A 129 8.28 16.23 3.63
N LYS A 130 8.05 15.73 2.41
CA LYS A 130 6.70 15.55 1.85
C LYS A 130 5.95 14.47 2.64
N ALA A 131 6.61 13.35 2.94
CA ALA A 131 6.03 12.27 3.77
C ALA A 131 5.62 12.76 5.17
N ILE A 132 6.51 13.47 5.87
CA ILE A 132 6.22 14.03 7.21
C ILE A 132 5.05 15.02 7.13
N LYS A 133 5.06 15.96 6.18
CA LYS A 133 3.98 16.94 6.02
C LYS A 133 2.63 16.25 5.72
N SER A 134 2.64 15.22 4.88
CA SER A 134 1.45 14.41 4.59
C SER A 134 0.94 13.75 5.87
N LEU A 135 1.82 13.15 6.67
CA LEU A 135 1.43 12.51 7.92
C LEU A 135 0.90 13.52 8.93
N GLU A 136 1.48 14.72 9.01
CA GLU A 136 1.02 15.78 9.93
C GLU A 136 -0.41 16.17 9.61
N GLU A 137 -0.74 16.28 8.32
CA GLU A 137 -2.10 16.58 7.88
C GLU A 137 -3.06 15.40 8.09
N SER A 138 -2.64 14.18 7.78
CA SER A 138 -3.42 12.96 8.05
C SER A 138 -3.69 12.79 9.55
N SER A 139 -2.74 13.11 10.42
CA SER A 139 -2.89 12.94 11.90
C SER A 139 -3.97 13.82 12.53
N LYS A 140 -4.47 14.83 11.80
CA LYS A 140 -5.59 15.68 12.23
C LYS A 140 -6.95 15.05 11.90
N ASP A 141 -6.97 13.99 11.10
CA ASP A 141 -8.17 13.22 10.77
C ASP A 141 -8.48 12.26 11.92
N GLU A 142 -9.74 12.16 12.33
CA GLU A 142 -10.19 11.24 13.38
C GLU A 142 -10.04 9.77 12.96
N HIS A 143 -9.99 9.50 11.65
CA HIS A 143 -9.77 8.19 11.06
C HIS A 143 -8.30 7.91 10.71
N TYR A 144 -7.36 8.70 11.25
CA TYR A 144 -5.93 8.43 11.09
C TYR A 144 -5.58 7.02 11.57
N SER A 145 -4.86 6.27 10.74
CA SER A 145 -4.44 4.90 11.04
C SER A 145 -3.00 4.62 10.59
N LEU A 146 -2.49 3.44 10.92
CA LEU A 146 -1.21 2.96 10.42
C LEU A 146 -1.17 2.85 8.90
N THR A 147 -2.32 2.77 8.23
CA THR A 147 -2.38 2.83 6.76
C THR A 147 -1.83 4.15 6.24
N ASP A 148 -2.10 5.28 6.92
CA ASP A 148 -1.54 6.57 6.55
C ASP A 148 -0.02 6.56 6.67
N PHE A 149 0.51 6.01 7.78
CA PHE A 149 1.94 5.85 7.98
C PHE A 149 2.57 4.97 6.89
N TRP A 150 1.99 3.78 6.68
CA TRP A 150 2.41 2.82 5.67
C TRP A 150 2.43 3.44 4.27
N ALA A 151 1.39 4.19 3.91
CA ALA A 151 1.30 4.89 2.64
C ALA A 151 2.43 5.93 2.47
N SER A 152 2.51 6.91 3.37
CA SER A 152 3.40 8.06 3.22
C SER A 152 4.88 7.73 3.43
N CYS A 153 5.21 6.74 4.25
CA CYS A 153 6.60 6.40 4.56
C CYS A 153 7.12 5.20 3.74
N LEU A 154 6.34 4.13 3.60
CA LEU A 154 6.82 2.89 3.00
C LEU A 154 6.41 2.77 1.53
N VAL A 155 5.12 2.85 1.22
CA VAL A 155 4.66 2.70 -0.16
C VAL A 155 5.18 3.82 -1.04
N TYR A 156 5.16 5.07 -0.57
CA TYR A 156 5.78 6.18 -1.29
C TYR A 156 7.28 5.95 -1.52
N GLN A 157 8.02 5.47 -0.52
CA GLN A 157 9.45 5.18 -0.70
C GLN A 157 9.66 4.02 -1.69
N ILE A 158 8.82 2.99 -1.69
CA ILE A 158 8.95 1.86 -2.61
C ILE A 158 8.65 2.30 -4.05
N LEU A 159 7.56 3.05 -4.25
CA LEU A 159 7.08 3.46 -5.57
C LEU A 159 7.79 4.70 -6.10
N GLN A 160 8.53 5.42 -5.25
CA GLN A 160 9.23 6.66 -5.57
C GLN A 160 8.30 7.78 -6.11
N GLN A 161 6.99 7.64 -5.90
CA GLN A 161 5.95 8.53 -6.41
C GLN A 161 4.89 8.78 -5.34
N PHE A 162 4.59 10.05 -5.10
CA PHE A 162 3.54 10.48 -4.19
C PHE A 162 2.40 11.08 -4.99
N ASP A 163 1.43 10.25 -5.35
CA ASP A 163 0.27 10.63 -6.14
C ASP A 163 -0.83 11.24 -5.26
N GLU A 164 -1.08 12.53 -5.48
CA GLU A 164 -2.07 13.36 -4.78
C GLU A 164 -3.43 13.41 -5.51
N ASN A 165 -3.58 12.71 -6.63
CA ASN A 165 -4.88 12.56 -7.29
C ASN A 165 -5.79 11.62 -6.48
N GLU A 166 -7.07 11.61 -6.80
CA GLU A 166 -8.08 10.72 -6.23
C GLU A 166 -8.38 9.57 -7.22
N LEU A 167 -8.87 8.44 -6.72
CA LEU A 167 -9.29 7.33 -7.60
C LEU A 167 -10.41 7.76 -8.57
N ALA A 168 -11.23 8.74 -8.19
CA ALA A 168 -12.24 9.32 -9.06
C ALA A 168 -11.64 10.03 -10.29
N ASP A 169 -10.40 10.51 -10.22
CA ASP A 169 -9.71 11.17 -11.34
C ASP A 169 -9.30 10.15 -12.42
N HIS A 170 -9.19 8.86 -12.08
CA HIS A 170 -8.93 7.78 -13.04
C HIS A 170 -10.16 7.42 -13.91
N ARG A 171 -11.29 8.15 -13.75
CA ARG A 171 -12.50 7.97 -14.56
C ARG A 171 -12.22 8.22 -16.04
N GLU A 172 -11.47 9.27 -16.38
CA GLU A 172 -11.14 9.59 -17.77
C GLU A 172 -10.38 8.43 -18.44
N ALA A 173 -9.38 7.88 -17.75
CA ALA A 173 -8.62 6.72 -18.23
C ALA A 173 -9.48 5.45 -18.41
N SER A 174 -10.64 5.39 -17.75
CA SER A 174 -11.50 4.20 -17.72
C SER A 174 -12.69 4.30 -18.68
N GLU A 175 -13.23 5.50 -18.91
CA GLU A 175 -14.44 5.73 -19.71
C GLU A 175 -14.19 5.85 -21.22
N THR A 176 -12.94 5.93 -21.68
CA THR A 176 -12.60 6.06 -23.10
C THR A 176 -12.72 4.73 -23.87
N GLY A 177 -12.71 3.60 -23.17
CA GLY A 177 -12.58 2.27 -23.77
C GLY A 177 -11.16 1.95 -24.29
N ILE A 178 -10.23 2.92 -24.22
CA ILE A 178 -8.84 2.72 -24.65
C ILE A 178 -8.13 1.71 -23.77
N ASN A 179 -8.35 1.79 -22.46
CA ASN A 179 -7.79 0.91 -21.45
C ASN A 179 -8.83 -0.11 -20.97
N PRO A 180 -8.42 -1.28 -20.43
CA PRO A 180 -9.31 -2.14 -19.65
C PRO A 180 -9.97 -1.37 -18.49
N TYR A 181 -11.12 -1.83 -18.01
CA TYR A 181 -11.76 -1.24 -16.83
C TYR A 181 -11.06 -1.71 -15.54
N PRO A 182 -10.62 -0.80 -14.65
CA PRO A 182 -9.87 -1.18 -13.45
C PRO A 182 -10.78 -1.54 -12.28
N ILE A 183 -10.48 -2.66 -11.61
CA ILE A 183 -11.10 -3.04 -10.34
C ILE A 183 -10.01 -3.31 -9.31
N TYR A 184 -10.01 -2.56 -8.22
CA TYR A 184 -9.11 -2.77 -7.09
C TYR A 184 -9.89 -3.40 -5.95
N ALA A 185 -9.23 -4.21 -5.12
CA ALA A 185 -9.89 -4.78 -3.95
C ALA A 185 -9.01 -4.76 -2.71
N ALA A 186 -9.67 -4.57 -1.57
CA ALA A 186 -9.15 -4.82 -0.23
C ALA A 186 -10.07 -5.81 0.49
N VAL A 187 -9.66 -6.29 1.66
CA VAL A 187 -10.58 -7.06 2.51
C VAL A 187 -10.78 -6.41 3.86
N ASP A 188 -12.00 -6.57 4.34
CA ASP A 188 -12.42 -6.22 5.68
C ASP A 188 -11.79 -7.21 6.67
N LYS A 189 -11.03 -6.70 7.64
CA LYS A 189 -10.30 -7.54 8.59
C LYS A 189 -11.22 -8.25 9.57
N GLU A 190 -12.29 -7.61 10.01
CA GLU A 190 -13.23 -8.21 10.95
C GLU A 190 -13.93 -9.39 10.28
N LYS A 191 -14.44 -9.14 9.06
CA LYS A 191 -15.08 -10.20 8.26
C LYS A 191 -14.12 -11.31 7.85
N LEU A 192 -12.86 -10.97 7.55
CA LEU A 192 -11.83 -11.97 7.29
C LEU A 192 -11.60 -12.89 8.49
N ASN A 193 -11.59 -12.35 9.71
CA ASN A 193 -11.37 -13.13 10.93
C ASN A 193 -12.59 -13.99 11.30
N GLU A 194 -13.80 -13.47 11.08
CA GLU A 194 -15.06 -14.15 11.42
C GLU A 194 -15.43 -15.23 10.39
N GLU A 195 -15.36 -14.90 9.10
CA GLU A 195 -15.98 -15.68 8.01
C GLU A 195 -14.95 -16.20 6.98
N GLY A 196 -13.71 -15.70 7.03
CA GLY A 196 -12.63 -16.09 6.12
C GLY A 196 -12.68 -15.39 4.76
N GLY A 197 -11.61 -15.59 3.97
CA GLY A 197 -11.44 -14.91 2.68
C GLY A 197 -12.36 -15.40 1.55
N ASN A 198 -13.03 -16.53 1.74
CA ASN A 198 -13.98 -17.08 0.78
C ASN A 198 -15.39 -16.50 0.95
N PHE A 199 -15.66 -15.82 2.07
CA PHE A 199 -16.94 -15.17 2.29
C PHE A 199 -17.03 -13.92 1.40
N PRO A 200 -18.05 -13.81 0.53
CA PRO A 200 -18.17 -12.68 -0.38
C PRO A 200 -18.19 -11.31 0.34
N GLY A 201 -18.77 -11.22 1.53
CA GLY A 201 -18.82 -10.00 2.33
C GLY A 201 -17.48 -9.58 2.95
N THR A 202 -16.43 -10.39 2.82
CA THR A 202 -15.08 -10.04 3.22
C THR A 202 -14.43 -9.04 2.25
N TRP A 203 -14.88 -8.99 1.00
CA TRP A 203 -14.24 -8.19 -0.04
C TRP A 203 -14.89 -6.82 -0.19
N PHE A 204 -14.03 -5.80 -0.22
CA PHE A 204 -14.41 -4.43 -0.51
C PHE A 204 -13.80 -4.01 -1.85
N GLU A 205 -14.68 -3.64 -2.77
CA GLU A 205 -14.35 -3.31 -4.15
C GLU A 205 -14.15 -1.80 -4.32
N PHE A 206 -13.20 -1.43 -5.18
CA PHE A 206 -12.97 -0.05 -5.56
C PHE A 206 -12.86 0.08 -7.07
N THR A 207 -13.57 1.05 -7.61
CA THR A 207 -13.47 1.49 -9.00
C THR A 207 -13.38 3.03 -9.04
N PRO A 208 -13.08 3.64 -10.21
CA PRO A 208 -13.16 5.10 -10.37
C PRO A 208 -14.56 5.69 -10.21
N HIS A 209 -15.61 4.84 -10.19
CA HIS A 209 -17.01 5.28 -10.14
C HIS A 209 -17.60 5.10 -8.75
N GLU A 210 -17.45 3.90 -8.19
CA GLU A 210 -17.99 3.55 -6.90
C GLU A 210 -17.08 2.60 -6.11
N VAL A 211 -17.32 2.56 -4.80
CA VAL A 211 -16.64 1.70 -3.83
C VAL A 211 -17.67 1.07 -2.90
N GLY A 212 -17.46 -0.18 -2.47
CA GLY A 212 -18.45 -0.84 -1.63
C GLY A 212 -18.28 -2.35 -1.45
N TYR A 213 -19.29 -2.97 -0.85
CA TYR A 213 -19.37 -4.42 -0.66
C TYR A 213 -20.26 -5.04 -1.72
N THR A 214 -19.64 -5.72 -2.68
CA THR A 214 -20.34 -6.41 -3.77
C THR A 214 -21.36 -7.42 -3.25
N ALA A 215 -21.03 -8.14 -2.17
CA ALA A 215 -21.93 -9.12 -1.56
C ALA A 215 -23.20 -8.53 -0.91
N LEU A 216 -23.17 -7.24 -0.57
CA LEU A 216 -24.32 -6.52 -0.01
C LEU A 216 -25.05 -5.70 -1.07
N GLY A 217 -24.54 -5.67 -2.32
CA GLY A 217 -24.99 -4.73 -3.35
C GLY A 217 -24.86 -3.27 -2.93
N ALA A 218 -24.01 -2.96 -1.93
CA ALA A 218 -23.99 -1.69 -1.22
C ALA A 218 -22.76 -0.87 -1.62
N PHE A 219 -22.98 0.23 -2.34
CA PHE A 219 -21.93 1.07 -2.91
C PHE A 219 -22.16 2.56 -2.67
N VAL A 220 -21.08 3.33 -2.61
CA VAL A 220 -21.11 4.80 -2.62
C VAL A 220 -20.22 5.32 -3.75
N SER A 221 -20.48 6.55 -4.21
CA SER A 221 -19.58 7.22 -5.15
C SER A 221 -18.15 7.25 -4.59
N THR A 222 -17.14 6.93 -5.41
CA THR A 222 -15.73 6.89 -4.98
C THR A 222 -15.27 8.22 -4.35
N LYS A 223 -15.87 9.35 -4.78
CA LYS A 223 -15.62 10.69 -4.22
C LYS A 223 -16.02 10.84 -2.75
N HIS A 224 -16.86 9.94 -2.24
CA HIS A 224 -17.33 9.94 -0.86
C HIS A 224 -16.69 8.85 -0.02
N PHE A 225 -15.71 8.11 -0.56
CA PHE A 225 -14.95 7.17 0.24
C PHE A 225 -14.30 7.87 1.45
N GLY A 226 -14.51 7.31 2.64
CA GLY A 226 -14.07 7.90 3.92
C GLY A 226 -15.01 8.98 4.49
N SER A 227 -16.19 9.17 3.93
CA SER A 227 -17.24 10.05 4.48
C SER A 227 -18.17 9.32 5.44
N GLU A 228 -18.88 10.06 6.29
CA GLU A 228 -19.89 9.52 7.20
C GLU A 228 -21.25 9.47 6.52
N PHE A 229 -21.93 8.33 6.66
CA PHE A 229 -23.28 8.11 6.17
C PHE A 229 -24.23 7.74 7.32
N GLU A 230 -25.48 8.20 7.25
CA GLU A 230 -26.55 7.90 8.20
C GLU A 230 -27.84 7.59 7.44
N ASN A 231 -28.42 6.40 7.67
CA ASN A 231 -29.61 5.92 6.96
C ASN A 231 -29.46 5.95 5.42
N GLY A 232 -28.28 5.59 4.91
CA GLY A 232 -27.94 5.66 3.48
C GLY A 232 -27.67 7.07 2.96
N LYS A 233 -27.88 8.09 3.81
CA LYS A 233 -27.62 9.53 3.68
C LYS A 233 -26.18 9.96 3.82
N LEU A 234 -25.53 10.65 2.87
CA LEU A 234 -24.29 11.36 3.18
C LEU A 234 -24.56 12.41 4.28
N LYS A 235 -23.91 12.22 5.44
CA LYS A 235 -24.06 13.10 6.61
C LYS A 235 -22.97 14.14 6.68
N LYS A 236 -21.72 13.71 6.56
CA LYS A 236 -20.53 14.55 6.65
C LYS A 236 -19.49 14.06 5.65
N ARG A 237 -19.01 14.99 4.82
CA ARG A 237 -17.93 14.70 3.86
C ARG A 237 -16.63 14.47 4.60
N GLY A 238 -16.00 13.33 4.33
CA GLY A 238 -14.67 13.01 4.82
C GLY A 238 -13.59 13.82 4.11
N LYS A 239 -12.36 13.76 4.64
CA LYS A 239 -11.19 14.26 3.92
C LYS A 239 -10.95 13.40 2.67
N LYS A 240 -10.51 14.05 1.60
CA LYS A 240 -10.10 13.38 0.36
C LYS A 240 -9.02 12.35 0.64
N LYS A 241 -9.13 11.18 0.01
CA LYS A 241 -8.13 10.11 0.12
C LYS A 241 -7.38 9.99 -1.20
N HIS A 242 -6.11 10.38 -1.18
CA HIS A 242 -5.23 10.34 -2.35
C HIS A 242 -4.90 8.91 -2.78
N ILE A 243 -4.47 8.74 -4.03
CA ILE A 243 -3.98 7.46 -4.56
C ILE A 243 -2.85 6.90 -3.69
N CYS A 244 -1.96 7.75 -3.15
CA CYS A 244 -0.93 7.28 -2.21
C CYS A 244 -1.53 6.55 -0.98
N TYR A 245 -2.60 7.11 -0.39
CA TYR A 245 -3.33 6.44 0.70
C TYR A 245 -3.97 5.14 0.22
N MET A 246 -4.61 5.14 -0.96
CA MET A 246 -5.24 3.95 -1.53
C MET A 246 -4.24 2.83 -1.79
N GLN A 247 -3.03 3.14 -2.29
CA GLN A 247 -1.94 2.18 -2.47
C GLN A 247 -1.49 1.59 -1.12
N GLY A 248 -1.48 2.41 -0.06
CA GLY A 248 -1.29 1.95 1.31
C GLY A 248 -2.39 0.99 1.77
N LEU A 249 -3.65 1.36 1.57
CA LEU A 249 -4.82 0.57 1.95
C LEU A 249 -4.85 -0.79 1.23
N TRP A 250 -4.70 -0.81 -0.09
CA TRP A 250 -4.66 -2.04 -0.87
C TRP A 250 -3.42 -2.87 -0.56
N GLY A 251 -2.29 -2.22 -0.24
CA GLY A 251 -1.00 -2.84 0.06
C GLY A 251 -0.77 -3.16 1.54
N SER A 252 -1.78 -3.05 2.39
CA SER A 252 -1.66 -3.05 3.85
C SER A 252 -1.30 -4.40 4.48
N ALA A 253 -1.30 -5.48 3.70
CA ALA A 253 -0.93 -6.83 4.14
C ALA A 253 0.42 -6.90 4.86
N LEU A 254 1.36 -6.03 4.47
CA LEU A 254 2.69 -5.89 5.06
C LEU A 254 2.78 -4.73 6.06
N GLY A 255 1.76 -3.87 6.13
CA GLY A 255 1.68 -2.70 7.00
C GLY A 255 1.36 -3.04 8.46
N SER A 256 1.95 -4.11 9.00
CA SER A 256 1.83 -4.40 10.43
C SER A 256 2.61 -3.40 11.27
N ILE A 257 2.19 -3.18 12.53
CA ILE A 257 2.93 -2.32 13.49
C ILE A 257 4.40 -2.75 13.58
N GLU A 258 4.65 -4.06 13.60
CA GLU A 258 6.01 -4.60 13.74
C GLU A 258 6.89 -4.25 12.53
N GLU A 259 6.39 -4.46 11.31
CA GLU A 259 7.13 -4.15 10.09
C GLU A 259 7.35 -2.65 9.91
N ILE A 260 6.35 -1.84 10.27
CA ILE A 260 6.47 -0.38 10.30
C ILE A 260 7.57 0.05 11.28
N LEU A 261 7.58 -0.50 12.50
CA LEU A 261 8.58 -0.18 13.52
C LEU A 261 10.00 -0.60 13.10
N LYS A 262 10.16 -1.80 12.52
CA LYS A 262 11.46 -2.28 12.00
C LYS A 262 11.99 -1.32 10.93
N PHE A 263 11.16 -0.97 9.96
CA PHE A 263 11.56 -0.08 8.88
C PHE A 263 12.02 1.30 9.38
N ILE A 264 11.31 1.89 10.35
CA ILE A 264 11.69 3.19 10.92
C ILE A 264 13.01 3.07 11.66
N ARG A 265 13.16 2.03 12.49
CA ARG A 265 14.40 1.75 13.21
C ARG A 265 15.58 1.65 12.24
N ASP A 266 15.45 0.86 11.17
CA ASP A 266 16.50 0.66 10.17
C ASP A 266 16.80 1.95 9.40
N SER A 267 15.76 2.67 8.97
CA SER A 267 15.89 3.95 8.28
C SER A 267 16.59 5.00 9.15
N LEU A 268 16.28 5.04 10.44
CA LEU A 268 16.95 5.91 11.39
C LEU A 268 18.37 5.45 11.68
N ALA A 269 18.63 4.15 11.84
CA ALA A 269 19.98 3.63 12.11
C ALA A 269 20.98 3.94 10.98
N LEU A 270 20.51 4.14 9.74
CA LEU A 270 21.34 4.55 8.60
C LEU A 270 21.67 6.07 8.57
N PHE A 271 21.05 6.90 9.42
CA PHE A 271 21.31 8.35 9.47
C PHE A 271 22.75 8.76 9.77
N PRO A 272 23.46 8.17 10.74
CA PRO A 272 24.82 8.57 11.09
C PRO A 272 25.80 8.38 9.94
N GLN A 273 25.55 7.42 9.04
CA GLN A 273 26.41 7.09 7.90
C GLN A 273 26.18 7.98 6.67
N ARG A 274 24.99 8.59 6.51
CA ARG A 274 24.64 9.42 5.33
C ARG A 274 25.18 10.85 5.35
N ARG A 275 25.75 11.33 6.48
CA ARG A 275 26.41 12.65 6.59
C ARG A 275 27.60 12.88 5.66
N VAL A 276 28.07 11.84 4.96
CA VAL A 276 29.35 11.89 4.22
C VAL A 276 29.18 12.14 2.71
N TYR A 277 27.96 12.04 2.13
CA TYR A 277 27.83 11.98 0.65
C TYR A 277 26.74 12.83 -0.03
N SER A 278 26.05 13.77 0.64
CA SER A 278 25.16 14.70 -0.08
C SER A 278 25.12 16.11 0.50
N ASN A 279 25.37 17.13 -0.33
CA ASN A 279 25.24 18.55 0.00
C ASN A 279 23.79 19.03 0.20
N GLU A 280 22.79 18.13 0.09
CA GLU A 280 21.39 18.40 0.41
C GLU A 280 20.97 17.64 1.68
N ASP A 281 21.74 17.77 2.76
CA ASP A 281 21.48 17.02 3.99
C ASP A 281 20.13 17.42 4.62
N MET A 282 19.22 16.47 4.49
CA MET A 282 17.79 16.44 4.80
C MET A 282 17.43 16.80 6.25
N PHE A 283 18.39 16.67 7.19
CA PHE A 283 18.28 16.98 8.63
C PHE A 283 19.43 17.87 9.15
N SER A 284 20.18 18.52 8.26
CA SER A 284 21.37 19.33 8.61
C SER A 284 21.08 20.53 9.49
N HIS A 285 19.85 21.05 9.51
CA HIS A 285 19.50 22.12 10.44
C HIS A 285 19.13 21.55 11.82
N ARG A 286 20.17 21.33 12.65
CA ARG A 286 20.22 21.48 14.14
C ARG A 286 20.83 20.35 14.97
N LEU A 287 21.44 19.29 14.43
CA LEU A 287 22.32 18.46 15.27
C LEU A 287 23.70 19.12 15.41
N GLY A 288 23.78 20.12 16.29
CA GLY A 288 25.07 20.60 16.80
C GLY A 288 25.84 19.45 17.45
N SER A 289 27.17 19.49 17.35
CA SER A 289 28.08 18.47 17.87
C SER A 289 28.24 18.54 19.39
N SER A 290 27.16 18.35 20.16
CA SER A 290 27.24 18.19 21.61
C SER A 290 27.00 16.73 22.02
N LEU A 291 27.69 16.26 23.06
CA LEU A 291 27.54 14.89 23.60
C LEU A 291 26.08 14.58 24.02
N GLY A 292 25.37 15.60 24.53
CA GLY A 292 23.94 15.52 24.85
C GLY A 292 23.04 15.31 23.62
N ASN A 293 23.54 15.57 22.41
CA ASN A 293 22.76 15.39 21.20
C ASN A 293 22.79 13.96 20.64
N LEU A 294 23.82 13.18 20.97
CA LEU A 294 23.95 11.78 20.56
C LEU A 294 23.09 10.86 21.45
N THR A 295 23.05 11.17 22.76
CA THR A 295 22.31 10.40 23.78
C THR A 295 20.79 10.40 23.56
N VAL A 296 20.19 11.52 23.13
CA VAL A 296 18.74 11.60 22.84
C VAL A 296 18.37 10.78 21.62
N TYR A 297 19.23 10.79 20.59
CA TYR A 297 19.03 10.01 19.39
C TYR A 297 19.15 8.49 19.67
N GLU A 298 20.16 8.08 20.44
CA GLU A 298 20.30 6.69 20.89
C GLU A 298 19.13 6.23 21.75
N ALA A 299 18.66 7.08 22.68
CA ALA A 299 17.47 6.78 23.48
C ALA A 299 16.21 6.64 22.62
N SER A 300 16.07 7.45 21.56
CA SER A 300 14.94 7.36 20.64
C SER A 300 14.96 6.08 19.81
N LEU A 301 16.14 5.61 19.38
CA LEU A 301 16.28 4.31 18.72
C LEU A 301 15.91 3.16 19.66
N LEU A 302 16.40 3.20 20.90
CA LEU A 302 16.06 2.18 21.90
C LEU A 302 14.58 2.21 22.30
N LEU A 303 13.92 3.37 22.24
CA LEU A 303 12.48 3.45 22.45
C LEU A 303 11.71 2.71 21.34
N LEU A 304 12.15 2.78 20.08
CA LEU A 304 11.60 1.97 18.98
C LEU A 304 11.83 0.48 19.21
N ASP A 305 13.02 0.10 19.69
CA ASP A 305 13.32 -1.28 20.06
C ASP A 305 12.38 -1.79 21.15
N LEU A 306 12.12 -0.95 22.15
CA LEU A 306 11.22 -1.28 23.25
C LEU A 306 9.78 -1.43 22.77
N GLN A 307 9.35 -0.61 21.81
CA GLN A 307 8.04 -0.76 21.15
C GLN A 307 7.95 -2.05 20.32
N LEU A 308 9.03 -2.44 19.62
CA LEU A 308 9.11 -3.73 18.95
C LEU A 308 8.93 -4.87 19.96
N CYS A 309 9.57 -4.80 21.13
CA CYS A 309 9.35 -5.76 22.21
C CYS A 309 7.90 -5.75 22.73
N ALA A 310 7.26 -4.58 22.83
CA ALA A 310 5.87 -4.47 23.26
C ALA A 310 4.91 -5.19 22.29
N VAL A 311 5.15 -5.05 20.99
CA VAL A 311 4.29 -5.57 19.92
C VAL A 311 4.53 -7.06 19.68
N SER A 312 5.79 -7.47 19.58
CA SER A 312 6.19 -8.87 19.31
C SER A 312 6.15 -9.77 20.55
N GLY A 313 6.13 -9.18 21.75
CA GLY A 313 6.29 -9.91 23.00
C GLY A 313 7.71 -10.41 23.28
N SER A 314 8.71 -9.97 22.50
CA SER A 314 10.12 -10.31 22.73
C SER A 314 10.67 -9.69 24.03
N ASP A 315 11.76 -10.27 24.54
CA ASP A 315 12.40 -9.87 25.79
C ASP A 315 12.99 -8.44 25.71
N PRO A 316 12.49 -7.46 26.50
CA PRO A 316 12.99 -6.09 26.49
C PRO A 316 14.22 -5.87 27.38
N THR A 317 14.67 -6.88 28.13
CA THR A 317 15.69 -6.72 29.20
C THR A 317 16.96 -6.02 28.70
N GLY A 318 17.45 -6.40 27.52
CA GLY A 318 18.61 -5.78 26.91
C GLY A 318 18.40 -4.31 26.52
N VAL A 319 17.18 -3.95 26.11
CA VAL A 319 16.81 -2.59 25.72
C VAL A 319 16.72 -1.68 26.96
N PHE A 320 16.05 -2.14 28.02
CA PHE A 320 15.96 -1.40 29.29
C PHE A 320 17.33 -1.12 29.89
N LYS A 321 18.24 -2.10 29.91
CA LYS A 321 19.61 -1.91 30.40
C LYS A 321 20.35 -0.81 29.65
N LYS A 322 20.21 -0.77 28.31
CA LYS A 322 20.84 0.27 27.48
C LYS A 322 20.23 1.65 27.74
N LEU A 323 18.90 1.75 27.85
CA LEU A 323 18.23 3.01 28.19
C LEU A 323 18.67 3.56 29.55
N LEU A 324 18.70 2.72 30.59
CA LEU A 324 19.17 3.10 31.91
C LEU A 324 20.65 3.53 31.91
N ASN A 325 21.49 2.89 31.10
CA ASN A 325 22.90 3.27 30.95
C ASN A 325 23.07 4.63 30.25
N ILE A 326 22.22 5.00 29.29
CA ILE A 326 22.25 6.33 28.66
C ILE A 326 21.94 7.44 29.68
N TRP A 327 21.13 7.12 30.69
CA TRP A 327 20.66 8.07 31.70
C TRP A 327 21.28 7.83 33.08
N SER A 328 22.40 7.09 33.19
CA SER A 328 23.07 6.78 34.46
C SER A 328 23.41 8.03 35.28
N ASP A 329 23.69 9.13 34.60
CA ASP A 329 24.10 10.39 35.23
C ASP A 329 22.89 11.24 35.65
N LYS A 330 21.68 10.75 35.36
CA LYS A 330 20.39 11.44 35.50
C LYS A 330 19.37 10.55 36.22
N GLU A 331 19.79 9.79 37.23
CA GLU A 331 18.93 8.84 37.95
C GLU A 331 17.66 9.49 38.53
N LYS A 332 17.68 10.80 38.79
CA LYS A 332 16.54 11.56 39.31
C LYS A 332 15.55 12.03 38.23
N SER A 333 15.82 11.79 36.95
CA SER A 333 14.93 12.20 35.86
C SER A 333 13.66 11.35 35.85
N ALA A 334 12.55 11.95 35.41
CA ALA A 334 11.28 11.26 35.25
C ALA A 334 11.40 10.12 34.24
N SER A 335 12.13 10.32 33.13
CA SER A 335 12.38 9.26 32.14
C SER A 335 13.11 8.06 32.73
N TYR A 336 14.12 8.30 33.60
CA TYR A 336 14.88 7.22 34.25
C TYR A 336 14.00 6.42 35.22
N GLN A 337 13.26 7.12 36.09
CA GLN A 337 12.37 6.48 37.07
C GLN A 337 11.25 5.67 36.39
N LEU A 338 10.63 6.24 35.36
CA LEU A 338 9.61 5.55 34.57
C LEU A 338 10.18 4.32 33.86
N CYS A 339 11.41 4.40 33.33
CA CYS A 339 12.09 3.26 32.71
C CYS A 339 12.31 2.09 33.69
N ILE A 340 12.67 2.38 34.95
CA ILE A 340 12.77 1.37 36.02
C ILE A 340 11.40 0.74 36.32
N GLU A 341 10.38 1.58 36.51
CA GLU A 341 9.02 1.09 36.77
C GLU A 341 8.51 0.18 35.64
N MET A 342 8.73 0.61 34.39
CA MET A 342 8.40 -0.18 33.21
C MET A 342 9.14 -1.52 33.23
N CYS A 343 10.46 -1.53 33.49
CA CYS A 343 11.26 -2.75 33.57
C CYS A 343 10.69 -3.75 34.59
N ASN A 344 10.28 -3.26 35.77
CA ASN A 344 9.73 -4.09 36.85
C ASN A 344 8.30 -4.60 36.56
N THR A 345 7.50 -3.83 35.81
CA THR A 345 6.08 -4.14 35.55
C THR A 345 5.82 -4.78 34.19
N TRP A 346 6.80 -4.78 33.29
CA TRP A 346 6.61 -5.15 31.87
C TRP A 346 6.00 -6.53 31.65
N ALA A 347 6.49 -7.54 32.39
CA ALA A 347 6.06 -8.92 32.26
C ALA A 347 4.58 -9.11 32.63
N MET A 348 4.04 -8.26 33.51
CA MET A 348 2.65 -8.31 33.96
C MET A 348 1.68 -7.59 33.00
N LYS A 349 2.20 -6.70 32.16
CA LYS A 349 1.39 -5.89 31.23
C LYS A 349 1.05 -6.67 29.96
N ASN A 350 -0.17 -6.48 29.44
CA ASN A 350 -0.56 -6.95 28.11
C ASN A 350 -0.01 -6.05 26.99
N LYS A 351 -0.19 -6.44 25.72
CA LYS A 351 0.34 -5.69 24.56
C LYS A 351 -0.07 -4.21 24.57
N LYS A 352 -1.34 -3.91 24.87
CA LYS A 352 -1.87 -2.55 24.86
C LYS A 352 -1.23 -1.70 25.96
N GLU A 353 -1.19 -2.23 27.19
CA GLU A 353 -0.59 -1.57 28.34
C GLU A 353 0.92 -1.31 28.15
N ARG A 354 1.64 -2.24 27.51
CA ARG A 354 3.06 -2.06 27.14
C ARG A 354 3.23 -0.92 26.13
N MET A 355 2.39 -0.87 25.11
CA MET A 355 2.42 0.21 24.11
C MET A 355 2.10 1.58 24.73
N GLU A 356 1.12 1.65 25.64
CA GLU A 356 0.79 2.87 26.39
C GLU A 356 1.97 3.33 27.26
N SER A 357 2.64 2.40 27.94
CA SER A 357 3.84 2.69 28.73
C SER A 357 4.98 3.25 27.87
N CYS A 358 5.21 2.71 26.67
CA CYS A 358 6.18 3.26 25.72
C CYS A 358 5.81 4.69 25.27
N ALA A 359 4.53 4.98 25.09
CA ALA A 359 4.07 6.31 24.71
C ALA A 359 4.22 7.34 25.83
N GLU A 360 4.04 6.92 27.07
CA GLU A 360 4.31 7.75 28.24
C GLU A 360 5.81 8.05 28.38
N LEU A 361 6.67 7.04 28.25
CA LEU A 361 8.12 7.23 28.25
C LEU A 361 8.58 8.17 27.14
N ALA A 362 7.99 8.08 25.95
CA ALA A 362 8.25 9.00 24.85
C ALA A 362 7.99 10.47 25.25
N LYS A 363 6.86 10.73 25.93
CA LYS A 363 6.48 12.09 26.37
C LYS A 363 7.45 12.64 27.40
N GLU A 364 7.91 11.82 28.34
CA GLU A 364 8.88 12.26 29.36
C GLU A 364 10.25 12.56 28.74
N ILE A 365 10.72 11.72 27.80
CA ILE A 365 11.95 11.99 27.04
C ILE A 365 11.83 13.31 26.27
N GLU A 366 10.67 13.59 25.66
CA GLU A 366 10.43 14.84 24.93
C GLU A 366 10.44 16.05 25.87
N LYS A 367 9.80 15.98 27.04
CA LYS A 367 9.80 17.07 28.02
C LYS A 367 11.21 17.37 28.52
N GLU A 368 12.00 16.34 28.80
CA GLU A 368 13.34 16.48 29.36
C GLU A 368 14.39 16.90 28.33
N PHE A 369 14.23 16.46 27.07
CA PHE A 369 15.29 16.56 26.05
C PHE A 369 14.86 17.15 24.69
N GLY A 370 13.59 17.52 24.51
CA GLY A 370 12.97 17.76 23.20
C GLY A 370 13.37 19.03 22.43
N GLY A 371 14.10 19.97 23.03
CA GLY A 371 14.36 21.30 22.45
C GLY A 371 15.07 21.36 21.08
N LYS A 372 15.57 20.23 20.54
CA LYS A 372 16.20 20.11 19.20
C LYS A 372 15.83 18.82 18.42
N TYR A 373 14.96 17.95 18.96
CA TYR A 373 14.66 16.59 18.45
C TYR A 373 13.24 16.42 17.89
N CYS A 374 12.54 17.53 17.66
CA CYS A 374 11.12 17.56 17.31
C CYS A 374 10.75 16.56 16.19
N THR A 375 11.55 16.38 15.15
CA THR A 375 11.14 15.56 13.99
C THR A 375 11.12 14.05 14.28
N LEU A 376 12.08 13.51 15.03
CA LEU A 376 12.11 12.08 15.37
C LEU A 376 11.03 11.73 16.38
N MET A 377 10.90 12.57 17.41
CA MET A 377 9.84 12.41 18.42
C MET A 377 8.45 12.63 17.81
N LEU A 378 8.32 13.50 16.80
CA LEU A 378 7.08 13.66 16.03
C LEU A 378 6.73 12.39 15.26
N ILE A 379 7.68 11.78 14.54
CA ILE A 379 7.44 10.51 13.82
C ILE A 379 6.98 9.41 14.79
N ILE A 380 7.66 9.29 15.95
CA ILE A 380 7.28 8.34 17.00
C ILE A 380 5.87 8.67 17.53
N LYS A 381 5.57 9.94 17.80
CA LYS A 381 4.26 10.39 18.30
C LYS A 381 3.12 10.13 17.31
N MET A 382 3.37 10.31 16.01
CA MET A 382 2.39 10.04 14.96
C MET A 382 2.03 8.56 14.91
N MET A 383 3.00 7.68 15.09
CA MET A 383 2.72 6.25 15.22
C MET A 383 1.97 5.88 16.49
N LEU A 384 2.23 6.59 17.59
CA LEU A 384 1.68 6.31 18.91
C LEU A 384 0.32 6.99 19.17
N SER A 385 -0.30 7.61 18.16
CA SER A 385 -1.64 8.17 18.30
C SER A 385 -2.60 7.06 18.76
N PRO A 386 -3.34 7.24 19.88
CA PRO A 386 -4.24 6.22 20.45
C PRO A 386 -5.39 5.77 19.55
N SER A 387 -5.60 6.41 18.40
CA SER A 387 -6.65 6.11 17.43
C SER A 387 -6.35 4.88 16.55
N GLN A 388 -5.55 3.92 17.04
CA GLN A 388 -5.15 2.71 16.30
C GLN A 388 -6.36 1.81 16.03
N VAL A 389 -7.17 2.14 15.03
CA VAL A 389 -8.13 1.22 14.42
C VAL A 389 -7.31 0.19 13.66
N GLU A 390 -7.49 -1.08 14.02
CA GLU A 390 -6.80 -2.18 13.37
C GLU A 390 -7.22 -2.28 11.88
N ILE A 391 -6.21 -2.40 11.03
CA ILE A 391 -6.23 -2.24 9.57
C ILE A 391 -7.13 -3.28 8.86
N PRO A 392 -7.87 -2.92 7.78
CA PRO A 392 -8.34 -3.88 6.77
C PRO A 392 -7.14 -4.54 6.07
N THR A 393 -6.75 -5.75 6.50
CA THR A 393 -5.58 -6.47 5.97
C THR A 393 -5.84 -6.99 4.58
N CYS A 394 -5.03 -6.68 3.57
CA CYS A 394 -5.18 -7.33 2.26
C CYS A 394 -4.62 -8.78 2.27
N ILE A 395 -5.27 -9.74 1.62
CA ILE A 395 -4.78 -11.14 1.58
C ILE A 395 -3.60 -11.24 0.59
N CYS A 396 -2.42 -11.61 1.09
CA CYS A 396 -1.35 -12.14 0.26
C CYS A 396 -1.61 -13.63 0.04
N SER A 397 -1.67 -14.10 -1.21
CA SER A 397 -2.06 -15.46 -1.59
C SER A 397 -1.15 -16.55 -1.00
N LYS A 398 -1.40 -16.95 0.25
CA LYS A 398 -0.99 -18.26 0.77
C LYS A 398 -2.16 -19.22 0.59
N LYS A 399 -2.13 -19.95 -0.53
CA LYS A 399 -2.93 -21.14 -0.87
C LYS A 399 -4.45 -21.00 -0.70
N LEU A 400 -5.11 -20.48 -1.73
CA LEU A 400 -6.51 -20.78 -2.01
C LEU A 400 -6.58 -21.84 -3.11
N PRO A 401 -7.26 -22.99 -2.91
CA PRO A 401 -7.45 -23.98 -3.96
C PRO A 401 -8.49 -23.49 -4.97
N CYS A 402 -8.05 -22.92 -6.10
CA CYS A 402 -8.94 -22.55 -7.20
C CYS A 402 -9.43 -23.80 -7.95
N ARG A 403 -10.76 -23.99 -8.02
CA ARG A 403 -11.45 -24.97 -8.88
C ARG A 403 -12.15 -24.27 -10.06
N LEU A 404 -11.38 -23.54 -10.87
CA LEU A 404 -11.84 -23.01 -12.16
C LEU A 404 -10.82 -23.42 -13.23
N PRO A 405 -11.23 -23.66 -14.49
CA PRO A 405 -10.29 -23.90 -15.58
C PRO A 405 -9.57 -22.59 -15.91
N CYS A 406 -8.56 -22.25 -15.10
CA CYS A 406 -7.59 -21.22 -15.39
C CYS A 406 -6.48 -21.85 -16.23
N ILE A 407 -6.15 -21.25 -17.38
CA ILE A 407 -4.88 -21.55 -18.06
C ILE A 407 -3.79 -20.86 -17.23
N CYS A 408 -3.32 -21.56 -16.19
CA CYS A 408 -2.19 -21.13 -15.38
C CYS A 408 -0.90 -21.41 -16.14
N PHE A 409 -0.20 -20.37 -16.58
CA PHE A 409 1.23 -20.47 -16.87
C PHE A 409 2.00 -20.50 -15.55
N SER A 410 1.90 -21.60 -14.82
CA SER A 410 2.63 -21.83 -13.57
C SER A 410 3.70 -22.88 -13.77
N ASN A 411 4.91 -22.45 -14.11
CA ASN A 411 6.13 -23.23 -13.91
C ASN A 411 7.28 -22.29 -13.52
N MET A 412 7.16 -21.64 -12.37
CA MET A 412 8.30 -21.18 -11.56
C MET A 412 7.88 -21.20 -10.08
N THR A 413 7.85 -22.39 -9.51
CA THR A 413 7.79 -22.56 -8.05
C THR A 413 9.19 -22.43 -7.47
N GLY A 414 9.35 -21.51 -6.52
CA GLY A 414 10.43 -21.54 -5.54
C GLY A 414 11.51 -20.49 -5.75
N PHE A 415 11.30 -19.28 -5.22
CA PHE A 415 12.31 -18.46 -4.54
C PHE A 415 11.57 -17.37 -3.75
N CYS A 416 11.24 -17.65 -2.49
CA CYS A 416 11.00 -16.60 -1.51
C CYS A 416 12.37 -15.99 -1.17
N ALA A 417 12.85 -15.05 -1.98
CA ALA A 417 13.94 -14.20 -1.58
C ALA A 417 13.36 -13.13 -0.64
N PHE A 418 13.63 -13.28 0.66
CA PHE A 418 13.76 -12.12 1.54
C PHE A 418 14.87 -11.26 0.94
N PHE A 419 14.55 -10.05 0.48
CA PHE A 419 15.57 -9.08 0.10
C PHE A 419 16.03 -8.37 1.38
N PRO A 420 17.29 -8.52 1.82
CA PRO A 420 17.88 -7.58 2.75
C PRO A 420 18.02 -6.22 2.04
N LEU A 421 17.84 -5.14 2.79
CA LEU A 421 17.93 -3.74 2.33
C LEU A 421 19.36 -3.29 1.92
N ASP A 422 20.28 -4.21 1.64
CA ASP A 422 21.61 -3.93 1.15
C ASP A 422 21.71 -4.24 -0.34
N LEU A 423 21.56 -3.20 -1.16
CA LEU A 423 21.84 -3.22 -2.60
C LEU A 423 23.29 -2.77 -2.85
N PRO A 424 24.16 -3.65 -3.35
CA PRO A 424 25.20 -3.25 -4.27
C PRO A 424 24.82 -3.69 -5.69
N GLN A 425 24.50 -2.71 -6.52
CA GLN A 425 25.03 -2.52 -7.89
C GLN A 425 25.26 -3.75 -8.81
N CYS A 426 24.39 -4.77 -8.80
CA CYS A 426 24.46 -5.89 -9.75
C CYS A 426 23.10 -6.18 -10.41
N PHE A 427 22.63 -5.27 -11.27
CA PHE A 427 21.62 -5.60 -12.28
C PHE A 427 21.92 -4.85 -13.59
N LEU A 428 23.07 -5.15 -14.17
CA LEU A 428 23.44 -4.67 -15.50
C LEU A 428 24.30 -5.70 -16.24
N GLU A 429 23.83 -6.95 -16.38
CA GLU A 429 24.32 -7.82 -17.44
C GLU A 429 23.16 -8.47 -18.20
N LYS A 430 22.79 -7.80 -19.30
CA LYS A 430 22.06 -8.39 -20.43
C LYS A 430 22.92 -9.51 -21.03
N LYS A 431 22.52 -10.77 -20.83
CA LYS A 431 22.68 -11.94 -21.73
C LYS A 431 22.83 -13.21 -20.88
N VAL A 432 21.76 -14.00 -20.67
CA VAL A 432 21.84 -15.47 -20.54
C VAL A 432 20.48 -16.17 -20.80
N LEU A 433 19.32 -15.54 -20.59
CA LEU A 433 18.01 -16.23 -20.68
C LEU A 433 17.39 -16.30 -22.09
N GLN A 434 18.13 -16.72 -23.12
CA GLN A 434 17.58 -16.82 -24.48
C GLN A 434 17.78 -18.18 -25.18
N LYS A 435 17.97 -19.29 -24.43
CA LYS A 435 18.26 -20.59 -25.07
C LYS A 435 17.43 -21.82 -24.68
N GLU A 436 16.41 -21.75 -23.83
CA GLU A 436 15.69 -22.98 -23.40
C GLU A 436 14.18 -23.03 -23.67
N CYS A 437 13.62 -22.20 -24.56
CA CYS A 437 12.20 -22.30 -24.95
C CYS A 437 11.94 -22.74 -26.40
N TYR A 438 12.89 -23.41 -27.05
CA TYR A 438 12.67 -24.01 -28.37
C TYR A 438 13.03 -25.50 -28.34
N HIS A 439 12.12 -26.33 -27.81
CA HIS A 439 11.85 -27.70 -28.29
C HIS A 439 10.80 -28.37 -27.41
N HIS A 440 9.52 -28.20 -27.77
CA HIS A 440 8.53 -29.27 -27.60
C HIS A 440 7.39 -29.06 -28.58
N THR A 441 7.67 -29.38 -29.83
CA THR A 441 6.67 -29.61 -30.87
C THR A 441 6.05 -30.99 -30.68
N MET A 442 4.73 -31.03 -30.82
CA MET A 442 3.88 -32.13 -31.30
C MET A 442 4.44 -33.56 -31.25
N LYS A 443 3.77 -34.44 -30.50
CA LYS A 443 3.38 -35.74 -31.04
C LYS A 443 1.96 -36.08 -30.64
N SER A 444 1.13 -36.16 -31.68
CA SER A 444 -0.13 -36.88 -31.76
C SER A 444 0.07 -38.38 -31.55
N SER A 445 -0.81 -38.98 -30.77
CA SER A 445 -1.40 -40.31 -31.00
C SER A 445 -2.62 -40.45 -30.09
#